data_AF-A0A1G9PCJ9-F1
#
_entry.id   AF-A0A1G9PCJ9-F1
#
_cell.length_a   1.000
_cell.length_b   1.000
_cell.length_c   1.000
_cell.angle_alpha   90.00
_cell.angle_beta   90.00
_cell.angle_gamma   90.00
#
_symmetry.space_group_name_H-M   'P 1'
#
loop_
_entity.id
_entity.type
_entity.pdbx_description
1 polymer ?
#
loop_
_entity_poly.entity_id
_entity_poly.type
_entity_poly.pdbx_seq_one_letter_code
_entity_poly.pdbx_strand_id
1 'polypeptide(L)'
;MKTFVHSIVLALVASSLFFACQKEAEETNPALPKKPTNGYSKDTFKRKDASEVDYYQFKRNYWPGVPDPYDTYIEGKLGGSTSGAGPLDVKYYEDGTGAGGPSPYLGDSPMFIMDIADQQAYPKFANLVRNIRYFVENDVAVLNALIKWSAMSKDEVLQRLNFGQGPKIVIKELNGSFGYFKASENPNVINIAKSWVLGVETANLKSTFQATSFLMAVTILHESVHQARHQQHVDEDTWEYGWGFEESAFGEIVDATNAYQYSWRMYKK
;
A
#
# COMPACT_ATOMS: atom_id res chain seq x y z
N MET A 1 36.01 4.02 20.22
CA MET A 1 35.16 3.45 21.29
C MET A 1 33.90 4.27 21.60
N LYS A 2 33.97 5.52 22.11
CA LYS A 2 32.77 6.28 22.55
C LYS A 2 31.62 6.40 21.53
N THR A 3 31.92 6.41 20.23
CA THR A 3 30.92 6.42 19.13
C THR A 3 30.14 5.12 18.97
N PHE A 4 30.76 3.95 19.21
CA PHE A 4 30.15 2.64 18.96
C PHE A 4 29.01 2.32 19.94
N VAL A 5 29.09 2.86 21.16
CA VAL A 5 28.07 2.65 22.21
C VAL A 5 26.75 3.33 21.87
N HIS A 6 26.77 4.51 21.22
CA HIS A 6 25.56 5.26 20.87
C HIS A 6 24.68 4.51 19.86
N SER A 7 25.28 3.87 18.85
CA SER A 7 24.53 3.11 17.84
C SER A 7 23.79 1.90 18.42
N ILE A 8 24.36 1.24 19.43
CA ILE A 8 23.74 0.08 20.10
C ILE A 8 22.54 0.50 20.96
N VAL A 9 22.67 1.61 21.70
CA VAL A 9 21.57 2.15 22.51
C VAL A 9 20.37 2.55 21.63
N LEU A 10 20.61 3.20 20.49
CA LEU A 10 19.54 3.63 19.58
C LEU A 10 18.77 2.44 18.98
N ALA A 11 19.46 1.36 18.63
CA ALA A 11 18.85 0.13 18.10
C ALA A 11 17.99 -0.60 19.15
N LEU A 12 18.43 -0.63 20.41
CA LEU A 12 17.67 -1.25 21.51
C LEU A 12 16.37 -0.49 21.81
N VAL A 13 16.39 0.84 21.81
CA VAL A 13 15.18 1.66 22.00
C VAL A 13 14.15 1.41 20.88
N ALA A 14 14.58 1.37 19.61
CA ALA A 14 13.70 1.07 18.48
C ALA A 14 13.04 -0.32 18.58
N SER A 15 13.80 -1.35 19.02
CA SER A 15 13.27 -2.70 19.20
C SER A 15 12.24 -2.79 20.34
N SER A 16 12.47 -2.08 21.45
CA SER A 16 11.54 -2.06 22.59
C SER A 16 10.20 -1.38 22.29
N LEU A 17 10.19 -0.35 21.45
CA LEU A 17 8.96 0.31 21.00
C LEU A 17 8.10 -0.61 20.11
N PHE A 18 8.72 -1.48 19.32
CA PHE A 18 8.00 -2.46 18.49
C PHE A 18 7.26 -3.51 19.32
N PHE A 19 7.86 -3.98 20.41
CA PHE A 19 7.24 -4.96 21.33
C PHE A 19 6.13 -4.36 22.21
N ALA A 20 6.22 -3.08 22.59
CA ALA A 20 5.16 -2.41 23.34
C ALA A 20 3.85 -2.34 22.54
N CYS A 21 3.94 -1.98 21.25
CA CYS A 21 2.81 -1.77 20.36
C CYS A 21 1.93 -3.03 20.17
N GLN A 22 2.50 -4.23 20.23
CA GLN A 22 1.72 -5.47 20.13
C GLN A 22 0.94 -5.81 21.41
N LYS A 23 1.39 -5.35 22.59
CA LYS A 23 0.87 -5.84 23.87
C LYS A 23 -0.38 -5.10 24.37
N GLU A 24 -0.53 -3.83 24.01
CA GLU A 24 -1.73 -3.04 24.38
C GLU A 24 -2.97 -3.38 23.52
N ALA A 25 -2.81 -4.19 22.46
CA ALA A 25 -3.89 -4.64 21.59
C ALA A 25 -4.74 -5.80 22.16
N GLU A 26 -4.28 -6.49 23.21
CA GLU A 26 -5.02 -7.62 23.81
C GLU A 26 -5.93 -7.21 24.99
N GLU A 27 -5.71 -6.04 25.61
CA GLU A 27 -6.41 -5.63 26.85
C GLU A 27 -7.28 -4.36 26.68
N THR A 28 -8.29 -4.37 25.80
CA THR A 28 -9.62 -3.74 26.03
C THR A 28 -10.58 -3.92 24.84
N ASN A 29 -11.47 -4.91 24.89
CA ASN A 29 -12.55 -5.07 23.90
C ASN A 29 -13.94 -5.12 24.58
N PRO A 30 -14.66 -3.98 24.71
CA PRO A 30 -16.04 -3.98 25.19
C PRO A 30 -16.97 -4.59 24.14
N ALA A 31 -17.79 -5.56 24.55
CA ALA A 31 -18.50 -6.45 23.64
C ALA A 31 -19.37 -5.74 22.58
N LEU A 32 -19.03 -5.96 21.31
CA LEU A 32 -19.78 -5.50 20.14
C LEU A 32 -21.22 -6.09 20.08
N PRO A 33 -22.20 -5.36 19.52
CA PRO A 33 -23.56 -5.85 19.35
C PRO A 33 -23.64 -7.07 18.41
N LYS A 34 -24.61 -7.95 18.66
CA LYS A 34 -24.75 -9.23 17.94
C LYS A 34 -25.16 -9.03 16.48
N LYS A 35 -24.29 -9.42 15.55
CA LYS A 35 -24.54 -9.44 14.09
C LYS A 35 -25.77 -10.33 13.77
N PRO A 36 -26.72 -9.88 12.93
CA PRO A 36 -27.87 -10.70 12.54
C PRO A 36 -27.44 -11.92 11.70
N THR A 37 -28.04 -13.08 11.96
CA THR A 37 -27.63 -14.36 11.38
C THR A 37 -28.38 -14.69 10.09
N ASN A 38 -27.86 -14.24 8.94
CA ASN A 38 -28.24 -14.80 7.64
C ASN A 38 -27.48 -16.13 7.42
N GLY A 39 -28.22 -17.18 7.06
CA GLY A 39 -27.72 -18.56 7.09
C GLY A 39 -26.89 -18.97 5.87
N TYR A 40 -25.57 -18.90 6.00
CA TYR A 40 -24.62 -19.68 5.18
C TYR A 40 -24.05 -20.83 6.01
N SER A 41 -23.94 -22.03 5.42
CA SER A 41 -23.49 -23.23 6.16
C SER A 41 -22.02 -23.17 6.54
N LYS A 42 -21.69 -23.72 7.71
CA LYS A 42 -20.32 -23.76 8.28
C LYS A 42 -19.62 -25.11 8.05
N ASP A 43 -19.69 -25.65 6.84
CA ASP A 43 -19.14 -26.97 6.53
C ASP A 43 -17.63 -26.92 6.17
N THR A 44 -16.83 -26.82 7.23
CA THR A 44 -15.46 -27.34 7.32
C THR A 44 -14.43 -26.91 6.26
N PHE A 45 -13.83 -25.73 6.45
CA PHE A 45 -12.41 -25.55 6.13
C PHE A 45 -11.59 -25.64 7.43
N LYS A 46 -10.88 -26.75 7.65
CA LYS A 46 -10.04 -26.91 8.84
C LYS A 46 -8.73 -26.15 8.65
N ARG A 47 -8.53 -25.07 9.43
CA ARG A 47 -7.20 -24.49 9.62
C ARG A 47 -6.23 -25.58 10.07
N LYS A 48 -5.00 -25.49 9.59
CA LYS A 48 -3.87 -26.32 10.00
C LYS A 48 -2.73 -25.38 10.36
N ASP A 49 -2.05 -25.67 11.46
CA ASP A 49 -1.26 -24.66 12.17
C ASP A 49 0.08 -24.39 11.49
N ALA A 50 0.16 -23.28 10.76
CA ALA A 50 1.35 -22.86 10.01
C ALA A 50 2.41 -22.30 10.97
N SER A 51 3.34 -23.16 11.38
CA SER A 51 4.55 -22.76 12.11
C SER A 51 5.69 -22.41 11.14
N GLU A 52 6.75 -21.79 11.66
CA GLU A 52 7.94 -21.30 10.93
C GLU A 52 8.60 -22.33 9.97
N VAL A 53 8.34 -23.61 10.19
CA VAL A 53 8.76 -24.74 9.35
C VAL A 53 8.24 -24.63 7.91
N ASP A 54 6.99 -24.16 7.71
CA ASP A 54 6.34 -24.17 6.40
C ASP A 54 7.05 -23.28 5.37
N TYR A 55 7.65 -22.16 5.78
CA TYR A 55 8.38 -21.26 4.86
C TYR A 55 9.57 -21.96 4.19
N TYR A 56 10.36 -22.72 4.96
CA TYR A 56 11.51 -23.47 4.44
C TYR A 56 11.10 -24.72 3.68
N GLN A 57 9.97 -25.34 4.03
CA GLN A 57 9.45 -26.52 3.35
C GLN A 57 8.78 -26.16 2.01
N PHE A 58 8.07 -25.03 1.94
CA PHE A 58 7.56 -24.43 0.71
C PHE A 58 8.70 -24.07 -0.27
N LYS A 59 9.74 -23.35 0.21
CA LYS A 59 10.92 -23.01 -0.61
C LYS A 59 11.59 -24.26 -1.21
N ARG A 60 11.66 -25.36 -0.46
CA ARG A 60 12.25 -26.62 -0.92
C ARG A 60 11.39 -27.33 -1.98
N ASN A 61 10.07 -27.29 -1.86
CA ASN A 61 9.15 -28.07 -2.70
C ASN A 61 8.78 -27.38 -4.01
N TYR A 62 8.74 -26.05 -4.06
CA TYR A 62 8.24 -25.29 -5.22
C TYR A 62 9.30 -24.46 -5.96
N TRP A 63 10.57 -24.44 -5.51
CA TRP A 63 11.62 -23.66 -6.16
C TRP A 63 13.03 -24.31 -6.19
N PRO A 64 13.19 -25.56 -6.65
CA PRO A 64 14.50 -26.16 -6.83
C PRO A 64 15.22 -25.58 -8.07
N GLY A 65 16.30 -24.81 -7.86
CA GLY A 65 17.35 -24.64 -8.86
C GLY A 65 17.34 -23.39 -9.75
N VAL A 66 16.56 -22.35 -9.46
CA VAL A 66 16.74 -21.02 -10.10
C VAL A 66 17.72 -20.19 -9.25
N PRO A 67 18.88 -19.75 -9.78
CA PRO A 67 19.79 -18.85 -9.07
C PRO A 67 19.14 -17.48 -8.79
N ASP A 68 19.53 -16.80 -7.72
CA ASP A 68 19.11 -15.41 -7.48
C ASP A 68 19.93 -14.47 -8.39
N PRO A 69 19.28 -13.65 -9.25
CA PRO A 69 19.99 -12.78 -10.19
C PRO A 69 20.76 -11.61 -9.51
N TYR A 70 20.73 -11.50 -8.18
CA TYR A 70 21.47 -10.48 -7.42
C TYR A 70 22.64 -11.05 -6.56
N ASP A 71 22.93 -12.35 -6.64
CA ASP A 71 23.93 -13.06 -5.81
C ASP A 71 25.41 -12.79 -6.19
N THR A 72 25.71 -11.62 -6.76
CA THR A 72 27.03 -11.27 -7.34
C THR A 72 27.63 -9.96 -6.83
N TYR A 73 26.99 -9.30 -5.85
CA TYR A 73 27.34 -7.93 -5.43
C TYR A 73 27.88 -7.76 -4.00
N ILE A 74 28.42 -8.82 -3.38
CA ILE A 74 29.34 -8.69 -2.23
C ILE A 74 30.57 -9.60 -2.40
N GLU A 75 31.58 -9.12 -3.11
CA GLU A 75 32.99 -9.17 -2.68
C GLU A 75 33.79 -8.13 -3.50
N GLY A 76 34.61 -7.32 -2.83
CA GLY A 76 35.05 -6.02 -3.38
C GLY A 76 36.55 -5.89 -3.68
N LYS A 77 36.91 -4.84 -4.44
CA LYS A 77 38.26 -4.24 -4.44
C LYS A 77 38.24 -2.76 -4.84
N LEU A 78 39.25 -2.04 -4.36
CA LEU A 78 39.40 -0.59 -4.49
C LEU A 78 40.01 -0.17 -5.83
N GLY A 79 39.60 0.98 -6.38
CA GLY A 79 40.36 1.70 -7.40
C GLY A 79 39.56 2.73 -8.21
N GLY A 80 40.20 3.86 -8.52
CA GLY A 80 39.75 4.80 -9.55
C GLY A 80 38.97 6.03 -9.05
N SER A 81 39.59 7.21 -9.14
CA SER A 81 38.92 8.51 -9.11
C SER A 81 38.99 9.16 -10.49
N THR A 82 37.88 9.71 -10.96
CA THR A 82 37.87 10.87 -11.88
C THR A 82 36.55 11.63 -11.75
N SER A 83 36.62 12.94 -12.00
CA SER A 83 35.52 13.90 -11.90
C SER A 83 34.66 13.98 -13.16
N GLY A 84 33.37 14.29 -13.03
CA GLY A 84 32.46 14.48 -14.18
C GLY A 84 31.10 15.08 -13.84
N ALA A 85 31.05 16.23 -13.17
CA ALA A 85 29.79 16.93 -12.88
C ALA A 85 29.33 17.77 -14.08
N GLY A 86 28.22 17.39 -14.71
CA GLY A 86 27.50 18.20 -15.69
C GLY A 86 26.12 18.62 -15.14
N PRO A 87 25.66 19.87 -15.37
CA PRO A 87 24.35 20.32 -14.90
C PRO A 87 23.22 19.72 -15.74
N LEU A 88 22.10 19.38 -15.09
CA LEU A 88 20.86 19.03 -15.77
C LEU A 88 20.06 20.30 -16.08
N ASP A 89 19.85 20.56 -17.37
CA ASP A 89 19.08 21.70 -17.89
C ASP A 89 17.57 21.45 -17.71
N VAL A 90 16.98 22.03 -16.66
CA VAL A 90 15.54 21.95 -16.39
C VAL A 90 14.84 23.14 -17.04
N LYS A 91 14.27 22.91 -18.23
CA LYS A 91 13.52 23.93 -18.95
C LYS A 91 12.12 24.08 -18.38
N TYR A 92 11.83 25.29 -17.90
CA TYR A 92 10.47 25.75 -17.65
C TYR A 92 9.77 25.98 -18.99
N TYR A 93 8.47 25.68 -19.05
CA TYR A 93 7.61 26.10 -20.16
C TYR A 93 6.89 27.38 -19.76
N GLU A 94 7.07 28.43 -20.56
CA GLU A 94 6.37 29.71 -20.42
C GLU A 94 4.95 29.61 -21.02
N ASP A 95 4.05 30.53 -20.65
CA ASP A 95 2.67 30.52 -21.14
C ASP A 95 2.53 31.05 -22.58
N GLY A 96 1.40 30.71 -23.21
CA GLY A 96 1.06 31.16 -24.54
C GLY A 96 -0.46 31.22 -24.72
N THR A 97 -0.99 32.39 -25.07
CA THR A 97 -2.43 32.65 -25.13
C THR A 97 -3.01 32.55 -26.55
N GLY A 98 -4.21 31.98 -26.67
CA GLY A 98 -4.94 31.85 -27.95
C GLY A 98 -6.37 31.33 -27.72
N ALA A 99 -7.33 31.82 -28.51
CA ALA A 99 -8.77 31.54 -28.32
C ALA A 99 -9.39 30.84 -29.54
N GLY A 100 -10.48 30.08 -29.36
CA GLY A 100 -11.23 29.50 -30.49
C GLY A 100 -12.41 28.58 -30.16
N GLY A 101 -12.23 27.58 -29.29
CA GLY A 101 -13.24 26.54 -29.00
C GLY A 101 -13.41 25.50 -30.12
N PRO A 102 -14.27 24.47 -29.95
CA PRO A 102 -15.09 24.16 -28.77
C PRO A 102 -14.32 23.47 -27.64
N SER A 103 -14.92 23.43 -26.45
CA SER A 103 -14.32 23.03 -25.16
C SER A 103 -13.59 21.67 -25.14
N PRO A 104 -12.26 21.67 -24.93
CA PRO A 104 -11.50 20.50 -24.53
C PRO A 104 -11.06 20.64 -23.06
N TYR A 105 -11.99 20.50 -22.10
CA TYR A 105 -11.64 20.33 -20.68
C TYR A 105 -11.12 18.90 -20.39
N LEU A 106 -10.16 18.47 -21.20
CA LEU A 106 -9.19 17.42 -20.91
C LEU A 106 -7.86 18.11 -20.57
N GLY A 107 -7.89 18.98 -19.56
CA GLY A 107 -6.69 19.67 -19.08
C GLY A 107 -5.80 18.68 -18.32
N ASP A 108 -4.50 18.69 -18.61
CA ASP A 108 -3.51 17.85 -17.92
C ASP A 108 -3.59 18.03 -16.41
N SER A 109 -4.13 17.01 -15.74
CA SER A 109 -4.48 17.01 -14.32
C SER A 109 -4.33 15.55 -13.80
N PRO A 110 -3.40 15.21 -12.90
CA PRO A 110 -2.90 13.83 -12.68
C PRO A 110 -3.69 12.48 -12.47
N MET A 111 -4.80 12.40 -11.69
CA MET A 111 -5.43 11.21 -10.96
C MET A 111 -4.54 10.60 -9.80
N PHE A 112 -4.92 10.10 -8.58
CA PHE A 112 -4.17 10.01 -7.22
C PHE A 112 -3.00 10.98 -6.76
N ILE A 113 -3.20 11.91 -5.77
CA ILE A 113 -2.20 12.96 -5.37
C ILE A 113 -1.30 12.55 -4.17
N MET A 114 0.00 12.88 -4.22
CA MET A 114 0.88 13.04 -3.05
C MET A 114 1.61 14.41 -3.08
N ASP A 115 1.85 15.03 -1.92
CA ASP A 115 2.65 16.27 -1.85
C ASP A 115 4.12 16.03 -2.25
N ILE A 116 4.77 17.02 -2.86
CA ILE A 116 6.15 16.89 -3.35
C ILE A 116 7.13 16.58 -2.20
N ALA A 117 6.91 17.19 -1.02
CA ALA A 117 7.71 16.89 0.18
C ALA A 117 7.57 15.44 0.64
N ASP A 118 6.35 14.88 0.64
CA ASP A 118 6.11 13.47 0.96
C ASP A 118 6.70 12.53 -0.11
N GLN A 119 6.63 12.90 -1.40
CA GLN A 119 7.28 12.14 -2.47
C GLN A 119 8.81 12.11 -2.37
N GLN A 120 9.42 13.13 -1.75
CA GLN A 120 10.85 13.21 -1.49
C GLN A 120 11.25 12.51 -0.18
N ALA A 121 10.40 12.58 0.85
CA ALA A 121 10.63 11.94 2.16
C ALA A 121 10.39 10.42 2.14
N TYR A 122 9.45 9.95 1.31
CA TYR A 122 9.03 8.55 1.24
C TYR A 122 9.09 8.02 -0.22
N PRO A 123 10.29 7.89 -0.82
CA PRO A 123 10.45 7.58 -2.23
C PRO A 123 10.03 6.15 -2.61
N LYS A 124 10.20 5.13 -1.75
CA LYS A 124 9.72 3.77 -2.03
C LYS A 124 8.19 3.71 -2.01
N PHE A 125 7.55 4.40 -1.06
CA PHE A 125 6.09 4.51 -0.95
C PHE A 125 5.51 5.37 -2.09
N ALA A 126 6.15 6.47 -2.47
CA ALA A 126 5.75 7.22 -3.66
C ALA A 126 5.87 6.40 -4.95
N ASN A 127 6.87 5.51 -5.04
CA ASN A 127 6.94 4.53 -6.13
C ASN A 127 5.86 3.46 -6.03
N LEU A 128 5.49 2.99 -4.83
CA LEU A 128 4.36 2.08 -4.63
C LEU A 128 3.07 2.66 -5.19
N VAL A 129 2.70 3.89 -4.78
CA VAL A 129 1.46 4.58 -5.22
C VAL A 129 1.38 4.64 -6.74
N ARG A 130 2.46 5.07 -7.42
CA ARG A 130 2.53 5.14 -8.89
C ARG A 130 2.33 3.78 -9.60
N ASN A 131 2.52 2.66 -8.91
CA ASN A 131 2.38 1.31 -9.47
C ASN A 131 1.06 0.62 -9.07
N ILE A 132 0.18 1.25 -8.27
CA ILE A 132 -1.11 0.66 -7.85
C ILE A 132 -1.99 0.33 -9.06
N ARG A 133 -2.10 1.23 -10.06
CA ARG A 133 -2.80 0.92 -11.32
C ARG A 133 -2.26 -0.35 -11.97
N TYR A 134 -0.95 -0.49 -12.10
CA TYR A 134 -0.36 -1.65 -12.79
C TYR A 134 -0.71 -2.97 -12.08
N PHE A 135 -0.70 -3.00 -10.74
CA PHE A 135 -1.17 -4.14 -9.96
C PHE A 135 -2.65 -4.46 -10.26
N VAL A 136 -3.54 -3.47 -10.16
CA VAL A 136 -4.98 -3.66 -10.40
C VAL A 136 -5.27 -4.10 -11.85
N GLU A 137 -4.60 -3.49 -12.83
CA GLU A 137 -4.82 -3.75 -14.26
C GLU A 137 -4.37 -5.16 -14.68
N ASN A 138 -3.43 -5.77 -13.94
CA ASN A 138 -2.96 -7.15 -14.16
C ASN A 138 -3.59 -8.20 -13.22
N ASP A 139 -4.29 -7.79 -12.16
CA ASP A 139 -5.04 -8.69 -11.26
C ASP A 139 -6.56 -8.54 -11.46
N VAL A 140 -7.10 -9.39 -12.34
CA VAL A 140 -8.53 -9.39 -12.72
C VAL A 140 -9.47 -9.57 -11.51
N ALA A 141 -9.05 -10.26 -10.46
CA ALA A 141 -9.88 -10.42 -9.26
C ALA A 141 -9.93 -9.14 -8.43
N VAL A 142 -8.80 -8.44 -8.28
CA VAL A 142 -8.74 -7.12 -7.63
C VAL A 142 -9.55 -6.09 -8.42
N LEU A 143 -9.38 -6.03 -9.75
CA LEU A 143 -10.14 -5.12 -10.61
C LEU A 143 -11.65 -5.37 -10.55
N ASN A 144 -12.09 -6.63 -10.66
CA ASN A 144 -13.51 -6.97 -10.59
C ASN A 144 -14.11 -6.69 -9.21
N ALA A 145 -13.34 -6.86 -8.12
CA ALA A 145 -13.77 -6.46 -6.79
C ALA A 145 -13.92 -4.94 -6.68
N LEU A 146 -12.95 -4.14 -7.17
CA LEU A 146 -13.05 -2.69 -7.17
C LEU A 146 -14.28 -2.20 -7.94
N ILE A 147 -14.52 -2.70 -9.16
CA ILE A 147 -15.72 -2.39 -9.97
C ILE A 147 -17.00 -2.68 -9.16
N LYS A 148 -17.10 -3.89 -8.60
CA LYS A 148 -18.27 -4.34 -7.81
C LYS A 148 -18.58 -3.44 -6.62
N TRP A 149 -17.58 -3.05 -5.85
CA TRP A 149 -17.79 -2.41 -4.55
C TRP A 149 -17.76 -0.88 -4.58
N SER A 150 -16.92 -0.29 -5.44
CA SER A 150 -16.89 1.16 -5.65
C SER A 150 -18.10 1.72 -6.41
N ALA A 151 -18.91 0.84 -7.00
CA ALA A 151 -20.03 1.17 -7.90
C ALA A 151 -19.61 1.98 -9.16
N MET A 152 -18.39 1.74 -9.64
CA MET A 152 -17.82 2.41 -10.83
C MET A 152 -17.58 1.42 -11.96
N SER A 153 -17.60 1.90 -13.21
CA SER A 153 -17.16 1.13 -14.37
C SER A 153 -15.65 0.81 -14.32
N LYS A 154 -15.22 -0.16 -15.14
CA LYS A 154 -13.79 -0.50 -15.30
C LYS A 154 -12.94 0.73 -15.61
N ASP A 155 -13.43 1.58 -16.51
CA ASP A 155 -12.63 2.69 -17.03
C ASP A 155 -12.55 3.82 -16.00
N GLU A 156 -13.61 4.10 -15.24
CA GLU A 156 -13.57 4.99 -14.07
C GLU A 156 -12.60 4.50 -12.98
N VAL A 157 -12.58 3.19 -12.68
CA VAL A 157 -11.61 2.59 -11.75
C VAL A 157 -10.19 2.82 -12.26
N LEU A 158 -9.87 2.43 -13.49
CA LEU A 158 -8.52 2.57 -14.05
C LEU A 158 -8.11 4.03 -14.26
N GLN A 159 -9.06 4.94 -14.52
CA GLN A 159 -8.84 6.38 -14.57
C GLN A 159 -8.42 6.91 -13.19
N ARG A 160 -9.11 6.52 -12.11
CA ARG A 160 -8.83 7.03 -10.75
C ARG A 160 -7.50 6.54 -10.16
N LEU A 161 -7.04 5.35 -10.54
CA LEU A 161 -5.83 4.70 -10.00
C LEU A 161 -4.48 5.20 -10.60
N ASN A 162 -4.52 6.17 -11.54
CA ASN A 162 -3.37 6.90 -12.13
C ASN A 162 -2.71 7.90 -11.08
N PHE A 163 -1.78 8.84 -11.41
CA PHE A 163 -1.01 9.71 -10.44
C PHE A 163 -0.78 11.20 -10.96
N GLY A 164 -1.22 12.43 -10.52
CA GLY A 164 -1.91 13.18 -9.39
C GLY A 164 -3.47 13.44 -9.14
N GLN A 165 -4.32 14.35 -9.72
CA GLN A 165 -5.76 14.66 -9.25
C GLN A 165 -6.53 13.88 -8.14
N GLY A 166 -6.65 12.53 -8.22
CA GLY A 166 -7.53 11.66 -7.40
C GLY A 166 -7.16 11.69 -5.93
N PRO A 167 -7.86 10.98 -5.02
CA PRO A 167 -7.86 11.31 -3.60
C PRO A 167 -6.44 11.48 -3.06
N LYS A 168 -6.18 12.65 -2.48
CA LYS A 168 -4.88 13.01 -1.97
C LYS A 168 -4.52 12.11 -0.81
N ILE A 169 -3.41 11.40 -0.94
CA ILE A 169 -2.81 10.63 0.14
C ILE A 169 -2.12 11.62 1.09
N VAL A 170 -2.55 11.62 2.34
CA VAL A 170 -1.95 12.40 3.44
C VAL A 170 -1.31 11.44 4.43
N ILE A 171 0.02 11.55 4.58
CA ILE A 171 0.80 10.71 5.48
C ILE A 171 0.83 11.36 6.86
N LYS A 172 0.27 10.70 7.88
CA LYS A 172 0.20 11.24 9.25
C LYS A 172 0.29 10.14 10.31
N GLU A 173 0.53 10.53 11.56
CA GLU A 173 0.48 9.59 12.68
C GLU A 173 -0.97 9.13 12.87
N LEU A 174 -1.20 7.81 12.87
CA LEU A 174 -2.48 7.15 13.14
C LEU A 174 -2.27 6.09 14.22
N ASN A 175 -3.23 5.98 15.13
CA ASN A 175 -3.23 4.97 16.19
C ASN A 175 -4.25 3.87 15.83
N GLY A 176 -3.79 2.63 15.69
CA GLY A 176 -4.66 1.46 15.52
C GLY A 176 -5.21 1.17 14.11
N SER A 177 -4.93 2.00 13.10
CA SER A 177 -5.32 1.72 11.71
C SER A 177 -4.15 1.89 10.71
N PHE A 178 -4.29 1.29 9.52
CA PHE A 178 -3.34 1.44 8.40
C PHE A 178 -3.63 2.72 7.58
N GLY A 179 -4.91 3.11 7.51
CA GLY A 179 -5.40 4.32 6.86
C GLY A 179 -6.76 4.75 7.44
N TYR A 180 -7.36 5.80 6.84
CA TYR A 180 -8.82 6.02 6.83
C TYR A 180 -9.23 7.06 5.76
N PHE A 181 -10.35 6.83 5.10
CA PHE A 181 -11.16 7.84 4.42
C PHE A 181 -12.26 8.37 5.36
N LYS A 182 -12.63 9.65 5.23
CA LYS A 182 -13.80 10.22 5.91
C LYS A 182 -14.32 11.46 5.20
N ALA A 183 -15.44 11.31 4.51
CA ALA A 183 -16.08 12.37 3.73
C ALA A 183 -16.31 13.67 4.52
N SER A 184 -16.75 13.54 5.79
CA SER A 184 -17.04 14.68 6.67
C SER A 184 -15.80 15.46 7.14
N GLU A 185 -14.59 14.93 6.94
CA GLU A 185 -13.33 15.65 7.22
C GLU A 185 -12.76 16.23 5.93
N ASN A 186 -12.63 15.41 4.88
CA ASN A 186 -12.33 15.87 3.52
C ASN A 186 -12.65 14.75 2.49
N PRO A 187 -13.60 14.96 1.56
CA PRO A 187 -14.03 13.94 0.59
C PRO A 187 -13.01 13.65 -0.52
N ASN A 188 -11.90 14.40 -0.55
CA ASN A 188 -10.82 14.26 -1.51
C ASN A 188 -9.49 13.83 -0.85
N VAL A 189 -9.49 13.34 0.39
CA VAL A 189 -8.29 12.87 1.11
C VAL A 189 -8.46 11.45 1.63
N ILE A 190 -7.44 10.63 1.38
CA ILE A 190 -7.21 9.36 2.08
C ILE A 190 -6.05 9.58 3.06
N ASN A 191 -6.25 9.25 4.33
CA ASN A 191 -5.22 9.34 5.35
C ASN A 191 -4.47 8.01 5.45
N ILE A 192 -3.15 8.05 5.60
CA ILE A 192 -2.29 6.87 5.64
C ILE A 192 -1.36 6.94 6.87
N ALA A 193 -1.21 5.80 7.56
CA ALA A 193 -0.39 5.67 8.75
C ALA A 193 1.11 5.78 8.42
N LYS A 194 1.74 6.85 8.89
CA LYS A 194 3.16 7.15 8.68
C LYS A 194 4.10 6.07 9.22
N SER A 195 3.72 5.37 10.30
CA SER A 195 4.44 4.21 10.83
C SER A 195 4.61 3.09 9.78
N TRP A 196 3.57 2.81 9.00
CA TRP A 196 3.59 1.78 7.95
C TRP A 196 4.31 2.26 6.68
N VAL A 197 4.20 3.55 6.33
CA VAL A 197 5.03 4.17 5.29
C VAL A 197 6.52 4.06 5.63
N LEU A 198 6.91 4.39 6.87
CA LEU A 198 8.27 4.20 7.36
C LEU A 198 8.70 2.72 7.35
N GLY A 199 7.76 1.79 7.53
CA GLY A 199 7.98 0.36 7.30
C GLY A 199 8.38 0.05 5.84
N VAL A 200 7.68 0.62 4.86
CA VAL A 200 8.04 0.48 3.43
C VAL A 200 9.43 1.07 3.15
N GLU A 201 9.72 2.28 3.67
CA GLU A 201 11.01 2.94 3.47
C GLU A 201 12.19 2.19 4.13
N THR A 202 12.02 1.70 5.36
CA THR A 202 13.10 1.09 6.14
C THR A 202 13.26 -0.43 5.94
N ALA A 203 12.32 -1.09 5.26
CA ALA A 203 12.43 -2.51 4.96
C ALA A 203 13.67 -2.84 4.11
N ASN A 204 14.55 -3.68 4.69
CA ASN A 204 15.77 -4.21 4.06
C ASN A 204 15.58 -5.65 3.54
N LEU A 205 14.74 -6.45 4.22
CA LEU A 205 14.38 -7.78 3.75
C LEU A 205 13.33 -7.67 2.64
N LYS A 206 13.58 -8.34 1.51
CA LYS A 206 12.70 -8.34 0.34
C LYS A 206 11.27 -8.81 0.69
N SER A 207 11.12 -9.87 1.48
CA SER A 207 9.82 -10.36 1.95
C SER A 207 9.06 -9.32 2.78
N THR A 208 9.72 -8.67 3.74
CA THR A 208 9.14 -7.57 4.53
C THR A 208 8.72 -6.41 3.64
N PHE A 209 9.60 -5.94 2.73
CA PHE A 209 9.26 -4.88 1.79
C PHE A 209 8.03 -5.22 0.94
N GLN A 210 7.96 -6.45 0.40
CA GLN A 210 6.84 -6.89 -0.42
C GLN A 210 5.53 -7.04 0.38
N ALA A 211 5.58 -7.57 1.60
CA ALA A 211 4.41 -7.71 2.47
C ALA A 211 3.87 -6.35 2.94
N THR A 212 4.75 -5.45 3.42
CA THR A 212 4.36 -4.10 3.87
C THR A 212 3.85 -3.26 2.70
N SER A 213 4.50 -3.32 1.54
CA SER A 213 4.03 -2.61 0.34
C SER A 213 2.68 -3.13 -0.15
N PHE A 214 2.45 -4.46 -0.10
CA PHE A 214 1.16 -5.03 -0.45
C PHE A 214 0.05 -4.58 0.50
N LEU A 215 0.27 -4.63 1.83
CA LEU A 215 -0.66 -4.10 2.83
C LEU A 215 -0.99 -2.62 2.54
N MET A 216 0.01 -1.81 2.23
CA MET A 216 -0.21 -0.40 1.91
C MET A 216 -0.97 -0.17 0.60
N ALA A 217 -0.72 -0.98 -0.44
CA ALA A 217 -1.51 -0.92 -1.68
C ALA A 217 -2.98 -1.30 -1.43
N VAL A 218 -3.23 -2.38 -0.67
CA VAL A 218 -4.60 -2.81 -0.33
C VAL A 218 -5.30 -1.78 0.55
N THR A 219 -4.60 -1.18 1.52
CA THR A 219 -5.14 -0.06 2.33
C THR A 219 -5.58 1.10 1.43
N ILE A 220 -4.73 1.56 0.51
CA ILE A 220 -5.09 2.66 -0.40
C ILE A 220 -6.31 2.29 -1.26
N LEU A 221 -6.42 1.04 -1.71
CA LEU A 221 -7.57 0.55 -2.47
C LEU A 221 -8.86 0.44 -1.63
N HIS A 222 -8.76 -0.01 -0.38
CA HIS A 222 -9.86 -0.04 0.59
C HIS A 222 -10.47 1.36 0.75
N GLU A 223 -9.65 2.34 1.14
CA GLU A 223 -10.11 3.72 1.35
C GLU A 223 -10.61 4.36 0.05
N SER A 224 -10.08 3.96 -1.11
CA SER A 224 -10.56 4.39 -2.43
C SER A 224 -11.95 3.84 -2.77
N VAL A 225 -12.36 2.68 -2.23
CA VAL A 225 -13.74 2.17 -2.39
C VAL A 225 -14.72 3.05 -1.61
N HIS A 226 -14.41 3.40 -0.36
CA HIS A 226 -15.25 4.31 0.43
C HIS A 226 -15.34 5.70 -0.23
N GLN A 227 -14.21 6.25 -0.69
CA GLN A 227 -14.13 7.54 -1.38
C GLN A 227 -14.94 7.55 -2.69
N ALA A 228 -14.86 6.48 -3.49
CA ALA A 228 -15.60 6.35 -4.73
C ALA A 228 -17.12 6.29 -4.49
N ARG A 229 -17.58 5.50 -3.51
CA ARG A 229 -19.01 5.37 -3.19
C ARG A 229 -19.63 6.68 -2.72
N HIS A 230 -18.91 7.44 -1.90
CA HIS A 230 -19.31 8.79 -1.51
C HIS A 230 -19.44 9.72 -2.73
N GLN A 231 -18.48 9.70 -3.66
CA GLN A 231 -18.54 10.53 -4.87
C GLN A 231 -19.58 10.06 -5.91
N GLN A 232 -20.06 8.82 -5.83
CA GLN A 232 -21.17 8.29 -6.64
C GLN A 232 -22.54 8.41 -5.91
N HIS A 233 -22.57 8.94 -4.68
CA HIS A 233 -23.75 9.09 -3.82
C HIS A 233 -24.55 7.80 -3.58
N VAL A 234 -23.85 6.69 -3.31
CA VAL A 234 -24.45 5.36 -3.10
C VAL A 234 -24.19 4.77 -1.71
N ASP A 235 -25.26 4.66 -0.93
CA ASP A 235 -25.31 4.02 0.40
C ASP A 235 -24.24 4.51 1.41
N GLU A 236 -23.92 5.81 1.37
CA GLU A 236 -22.84 6.45 2.13
C GLU A 236 -22.84 6.06 3.62
N ASP A 237 -21.66 5.71 4.14
CA ASP A 237 -21.36 5.39 5.54
C ASP A 237 -22.20 4.26 6.22
N THR A 238 -22.92 3.44 5.46
CA THR A 238 -23.77 2.36 6.04
C THR A 238 -23.10 0.99 6.20
N TRP A 239 -21.97 0.72 5.54
CA TRP A 239 -21.30 -0.58 5.52
C TRP A 239 -19.80 -0.45 5.24
N GLU A 240 -18.99 -1.41 5.74
CA GLU A 240 -17.55 -1.49 5.47
C GLU A 240 -17.26 -2.06 4.08
N TYR A 241 -17.41 -1.21 3.06
CA TYR A 241 -17.28 -1.59 1.66
C TYR A 241 -15.85 -1.97 1.26
N GLY A 242 -14.83 -1.43 1.94
CA GLY A 242 -13.44 -1.85 1.79
C GLY A 242 -13.20 -3.30 2.19
N TRP A 243 -13.78 -3.77 3.31
CA TRP A 243 -13.75 -5.21 3.66
C TRP A 243 -14.46 -6.07 2.61
N GLY A 244 -15.60 -5.60 2.08
CA GLY A 244 -16.28 -6.30 0.99
C GLY A 244 -15.39 -6.47 -0.26
N PHE A 245 -14.64 -5.43 -0.61
CA PHE A 245 -13.60 -5.46 -1.64
C PHE A 245 -12.53 -6.51 -1.34
N GLU A 246 -11.96 -6.52 -0.14
CA GLU A 246 -10.92 -7.48 0.26
C GLU A 246 -11.41 -8.93 0.27
N GLU A 247 -12.55 -9.21 0.90
CA GLU A 247 -13.20 -10.53 0.89
C GLU A 247 -13.45 -11.03 -0.55
N SER A 248 -13.76 -10.12 -1.48
CA SER A 248 -14.00 -10.45 -2.90
C SER A 248 -12.71 -10.57 -3.74
N ALA A 249 -11.62 -9.91 -3.35
CA ALA A 249 -10.36 -9.91 -4.08
C ALA A 249 -9.37 -10.97 -3.59
N PHE A 250 -9.36 -11.26 -2.29
CA PHE A 250 -8.37 -12.08 -1.57
C PHE A 250 -8.99 -13.28 -0.82
N GLY A 251 -10.29 -13.25 -0.53
CA GLY A 251 -11.03 -14.28 0.20
C GLY A 251 -11.15 -14.02 1.71
N GLU A 252 -10.44 -13.02 2.22
CA GLU A 252 -10.48 -12.55 3.61
C GLU A 252 -10.05 -11.07 3.68
N ILE A 253 -10.28 -10.43 4.83
CA ILE A 253 -9.80 -9.08 5.15
C ILE A 253 -8.26 -9.13 5.24
N VAL A 254 -7.57 -8.16 4.63
CA VAL A 254 -6.10 -8.09 4.57
C VAL A 254 -5.57 -7.21 5.69
N ASP A 255 -4.68 -7.77 6.51
CA ASP A 255 -4.04 -7.08 7.63
C ASP A 255 -2.54 -7.38 7.74
N ALA A 256 -1.90 -6.83 8.76
CA ALA A 256 -0.49 -7.03 9.06
C ALA A 256 -0.08 -8.51 9.30
N THR A 257 -1.03 -9.40 9.58
CA THR A 257 -0.79 -10.81 9.87
C THR A 257 -0.87 -11.70 8.62
N ASN A 258 -1.64 -11.33 7.58
CA ASN A 258 -1.83 -12.15 6.39
C ASN A 258 -1.30 -11.52 5.07
N ALA A 259 -1.00 -10.22 5.02
CA ALA A 259 -0.59 -9.52 3.80
C ALA A 259 0.60 -10.17 3.05
N TYR A 260 1.50 -10.85 3.76
CA TYR A 260 2.61 -11.58 3.16
C TYR A 260 2.14 -12.70 2.19
N GLN A 261 1.01 -13.36 2.50
CA GLN A 261 0.47 -14.50 1.74
C GLN A 261 0.01 -14.11 0.33
N TYR A 262 -0.38 -12.85 0.16
CA TYR A 262 -0.94 -12.31 -1.09
C TYR A 262 0.05 -11.42 -1.86
N SER A 263 1.11 -10.93 -1.19
CA SER A 263 2.09 -10.01 -1.74
C SER A 263 2.64 -10.40 -3.12
N TRP A 264 2.83 -11.69 -3.39
CA TRP A 264 3.29 -12.20 -4.69
C TRP A 264 2.42 -11.78 -5.88
N ARG A 265 1.12 -11.51 -5.68
CA ARG A 265 0.19 -11.06 -6.73
C ARG A 265 0.61 -9.71 -7.32
N MET A 266 1.03 -8.78 -6.46
CA MET A 266 1.47 -7.43 -6.82
C MET A 266 2.86 -7.40 -7.48
N TYR A 267 3.69 -8.41 -7.22
CA TYR A 267 5.07 -8.51 -7.75
C TYR A 267 5.25 -9.56 -8.84
N LYS A 268 4.15 -10.11 -9.35
CA LYS A 268 4.16 -11.01 -10.51
C LYS A 268 4.60 -10.23 -11.76
N LYS A 269 5.41 -10.89 -12.60
CA LYS A 269 5.79 -10.46 -13.95
C LYS A 269 5.36 -11.53 -14.95
#